data_AF-A0AAV3III6-F1
#
_entry.id   AF-A0AAV3III6-F1
#
_cell.length_a   1.000
_cell.length_b   1.000
_cell.length_c   1.000
_cell.angle_alpha   90.00
_cell.angle_beta   90.00
_cell.angle_gamma   90.00
#
_symmetry.space_group_name_H-M   'P 1'
#
loop_
_entity.id
_entity.type
_entity.pdbx_description
1 polymer ?
#
loop_
_entity_poly.entity_id
_entity_poly.type
_entity_poly.pdbx_seq_one_letter_code
_entity_poly.pdbx_strand_id
1 'polypeptide(L)'
;MNFKLKTSLIIGAIVASSLVYAATVLSPNQNNNSGSIPTGYSDLEFSLANGNWVKNLSLPTNANNSDKITIRSSAAYSSYLDTSNTNIPLEVLKINSGDIYQFIFNSSQNKWIAQLATVSPTTGANYELIPLTTATMQKVLIQDGKWAQTIALPSDVRDGTTVQVVSTASVSSDIDKTNLLFPSSFTLKNGSEYWFKYYSALGKWVPEYIKPQKLNVQQIGTSLAAVNSPLTEIAFGDGNWVSNFTLPTTANDRDRIIIKSTATWSAKINNTNVNSQATLTLKTGDQYEFMYVSDKGYWQLISSPTKVIDSTATIPAILPNMTQPTLKVKLSTSNWQPTLQLPVQAQVGDKVVIVSNSSADTYINAANGLSTAIKNGENRRFIYTAQGWTVDSYTIDMLLVSSPEVNSILGESAAKLRMIEGVNLTNLTAENSNARFYLRDVGYLTYKIPATTLKEAISTGRDDTTVQNERKRVLADGVYYQGNEPGDGGCGWAWINASAYNMIGANDIAGCSFAAMRHEVGHNLGLYHNGSTNIGSGFAHPLGSTAMGGNNINFYSSPYLYNPKYGVRLGEEGKIDAVSVINLNAQKISLYN
;
A
#
# COMPACT_ATOMS: atom_id res chain seq x y z
N MET A 1 51.25 -11.21 91.00
CA MET A 1 51.36 -10.39 89.77
C MET A 1 51.05 -11.30 88.58
N ASN A 2 49.85 -11.20 87.97
CA ASN A 2 49.56 -10.42 86.75
C ASN A 2 50.36 -10.95 85.52
N PHE A 3 49.81 -11.42 84.40
CA PHE A 3 48.67 -10.95 83.60
C PHE A 3 48.02 -12.06 82.73
N LYS A 4 46.83 -11.74 82.20
CA LYS A 4 45.77 -12.57 81.61
C LYS A 4 45.95 -12.92 80.11
N LEU A 5 45.50 -14.13 79.73
CA LEU A 5 45.03 -14.50 78.38
C LEU A 5 43.69 -13.80 78.04
N LYS A 6 43.53 -13.31 76.81
CA LYS A 6 42.21 -13.15 76.17
C LYS A 6 42.26 -13.46 74.67
N THR A 7 41.56 -14.53 74.32
CA THR A 7 41.10 -14.93 73.00
C THR A 7 39.97 -14.00 72.53
N SER A 8 39.96 -13.60 71.25
CA SER A 8 38.77 -13.08 70.57
C SER A 8 38.71 -13.59 69.14
N LEU A 9 37.69 -14.40 68.86
CA LEU A 9 37.26 -14.88 67.55
C LEU A 9 36.20 -13.88 67.03
N ILE A 10 36.37 -13.33 65.83
CA ILE A 10 35.33 -12.53 65.15
C ILE A 10 34.87 -13.32 63.93
N ILE A 11 33.64 -13.84 63.98
CA ILE A 11 32.90 -14.37 62.84
C ILE A 11 32.02 -13.23 62.33
N GLY A 12 32.40 -12.63 61.19
CA GLY A 12 31.58 -11.67 60.46
C GLY A 12 30.74 -12.40 59.43
N ALA A 13 29.44 -12.59 59.71
CA ALA A 13 28.47 -13.01 58.71
C ALA A 13 28.08 -11.81 57.83
N ILE A 14 28.49 -11.83 56.56
CA ILE A 14 28.01 -10.90 55.53
C ILE A 14 26.69 -11.46 55.01
N VAL A 15 25.58 -10.86 55.42
CA VAL A 15 24.27 -11.06 54.78
C VAL A 15 24.23 -10.13 53.57
N ALA A 16 24.38 -10.69 52.37
CA ALA A 16 24.13 -9.97 51.13
C ALA A 16 22.61 -9.85 50.93
N SER A 17 22.05 -8.71 51.34
CA SER A 17 20.68 -8.33 51.00
C SER A 17 20.63 -7.89 49.53
N SER A 18 20.05 -8.71 48.66
CA SER A 18 19.67 -8.30 47.31
C SER A 18 18.51 -7.31 47.39
N LEU A 19 18.78 -6.03 47.10
CA LEU A 19 17.75 -5.01 46.91
C LEU A 19 16.97 -5.32 45.63
N VAL A 20 15.72 -5.76 45.79
CA VAL A 20 14.75 -5.85 44.67
C VAL A 20 14.17 -4.45 44.49
N TYR A 21 14.63 -3.70 43.49
CA TYR A 21 13.98 -2.46 43.09
C TYR A 21 12.64 -2.80 42.39
N ALA A 22 11.53 -2.34 42.95
CA ALA A 22 10.23 -2.44 42.31
C ALA A 22 10.22 -1.61 41.01
N ALA A 23 9.53 -2.08 39.97
CA ALA A 23 9.39 -1.33 38.72
C ALA A 23 8.75 0.04 39.01
N THR A 24 9.28 1.10 38.41
CA THR A 24 8.67 2.42 38.50
C THR A 24 7.42 2.44 37.62
N VAL A 25 6.29 2.91 38.13
CA VAL A 25 5.05 3.03 37.34
C VAL A 25 4.86 4.47 36.90
N LEU A 26 4.73 4.68 35.60
CA LEU A 26 4.41 5.96 34.96
C LEU A 26 3.13 5.83 34.15
N SER A 27 2.48 6.95 33.88
CA SER A 27 1.28 7.04 33.06
C SER A 27 1.25 8.37 32.30
N PRO A 28 0.42 8.51 31.25
CA PRO A 28 0.34 9.75 30.48
C PRO A 28 0.15 11.01 31.33
N ASN A 29 -0.77 11.02 32.29
CA ASN A 29 -1.02 12.20 33.15
C ASN A 29 0.17 12.57 34.03
N GLN A 30 1.03 11.61 34.38
CA GLN A 30 2.28 11.83 35.11
C GLN A 30 3.46 12.17 34.19
N ASN A 31 3.25 12.09 32.88
CA ASN A 31 4.22 12.33 31.83
C ASN A 31 3.77 13.47 30.90
N ASN A 32 3.16 14.53 31.47
CA ASN A 32 2.69 15.70 30.73
C ASN A 32 1.73 15.37 29.57
N ASN A 33 0.86 14.37 29.76
CA ASN A 33 -0.04 13.83 28.73
C ASN A 33 0.69 13.32 27.47
N SER A 34 1.97 12.97 27.59
CA SER A 34 2.81 12.46 26.51
C SER A 34 2.91 10.93 26.54
N GLY A 35 2.93 10.32 25.35
CA GLY A 35 3.28 8.92 25.17
C GLY A 35 4.75 8.66 24.83
N SER A 36 5.59 9.70 24.81
CA SER A 36 7.04 9.53 24.73
C SER A 36 7.55 9.00 26.06
N ILE A 37 7.84 7.71 26.12
CA ILE A 37 8.27 7.04 27.34
C ILE A 37 9.71 7.50 27.65
N PRO A 38 9.97 8.05 28.85
CA PRO A 38 11.28 8.61 29.18
C PRO A 38 12.33 7.51 29.40
N THR A 39 13.60 7.89 29.26
CA THR A 39 14.77 7.07 29.63
C THR A 39 15.19 7.34 31.09
N GLY A 40 16.22 6.64 31.57
CA GLY A 40 16.78 6.81 32.92
C GLY A 40 16.23 5.85 33.98
N TYR A 41 15.37 4.91 33.57
CA TYR A 41 14.80 3.87 34.42
C TYR A 41 15.30 2.50 33.97
N SER A 42 15.88 1.72 34.89
CA SER A 42 16.29 0.35 34.61
C SER A 42 15.11 -0.60 34.42
N ASP A 43 13.98 -0.33 35.10
CA ASP A 43 12.70 -1.04 34.95
C ASP A 43 11.52 -0.07 35.11
N LEU A 44 10.79 0.17 34.02
CA LEU A 44 9.68 1.12 33.92
C LEU A 44 8.42 0.41 33.40
N GLU A 45 7.30 0.54 34.12
CA GLU A 45 5.96 0.20 33.62
C GLU A 45 5.22 1.48 33.20
N PHE A 46 4.81 1.56 31.94
CA PHE A 46 3.96 2.63 31.40
C PHE A 46 2.51 2.14 31.28
N SER A 47 1.64 2.67 32.14
CA SER A 47 0.25 2.24 32.28
C SER A 47 -0.73 3.18 31.58
N LEU A 48 -1.64 2.61 30.79
CA LEU A 48 -2.75 3.27 30.11
C LEU A 48 -4.09 2.84 30.75
N ALA A 49 -4.95 3.81 31.06
CA ALA A 49 -6.27 3.56 31.67
C ALA A 49 -7.32 4.56 31.16
N ASN A 50 -8.60 4.28 31.42
CA ASN A 50 -9.66 5.25 31.19
C ASN A 50 -9.40 6.51 32.03
N GLY A 51 -9.44 7.69 31.41
CA GLY A 51 -9.08 8.97 32.06
C GLY A 51 -7.57 9.22 32.21
N ASN A 52 -6.72 8.27 31.83
CA ASN A 52 -5.26 8.40 31.83
C ASN A 52 -4.66 7.66 30.62
N TRP A 53 -4.85 8.26 29.45
CA TRP A 53 -4.62 7.64 28.15
C TRP A 53 -3.97 8.62 27.19
N VAL A 54 -3.19 8.07 26.25
CA VAL A 54 -2.63 8.79 25.10
C VAL A 54 -2.66 7.88 23.88
N LYS A 55 -2.89 8.48 22.70
CA LYS A 55 -3.05 7.74 21.45
C LYS A 55 -1.74 7.12 20.95
N ASN A 56 -0.67 7.90 20.93
CA ASN A 56 0.60 7.52 20.31
C ASN A 56 1.67 7.40 21.37
N LEU A 57 2.44 6.31 21.33
CA LEU A 57 3.54 6.02 22.23
C LEU A 57 4.83 5.83 21.43
N SER A 58 5.97 6.13 22.05
CA SER A 58 7.30 5.81 21.52
C SER A 58 8.23 5.39 22.65
N LEU A 59 9.14 4.45 22.34
CA LEU A 59 10.23 4.08 23.24
C LEU A 59 11.42 5.04 23.05
N PRO A 60 12.21 5.33 24.10
CA PRO A 60 13.32 6.27 23.99
C PRO A 60 14.44 5.69 23.12
N THR A 61 15.11 6.54 22.34
CA THR A 61 16.23 6.13 21.49
C THR A 61 17.54 5.95 22.25
N ASN A 62 17.73 6.72 23.33
CA ASN A 62 18.86 6.59 24.24
C ASN A 62 18.42 5.74 25.44
N ALA A 63 19.07 4.60 25.65
CA ALA A 63 18.84 3.71 26.79
C ALA A 63 20.11 2.93 27.13
N ASN A 64 20.21 2.47 28.38
CA ASN A 64 21.29 1.61 28.80
C ASN A 64 20.99 0.15 28.45
N ASN A 65 22.04 -0.65 28.28
CA ASN A 65 21.87 -2.06 28.00
C ASN A 65 21.08 -2.74 29.13
N SER A 66 20.10 -3.57 28.76
CA SER A 66 19.18 -4.26 29.69
C SER A 66 18.13 -3.37 30.39
N ASP A 67 18.02 -2.09 30.04
CA ASP A 67 16.86 -1.28 30.46
C ASP A 67 15.56 -1.96 29.99
N LYS A 68 14.54 -1.92 30.83
CA LYS A 68 13.27 -2.63 30.61
C LYS A 68 12.10 -1.66 30.62
N ILE A 69 11.23 -1.78 29.61
CA ILE A 69 9.96 -1.08 29.54
C ILE A 69 8.84 -2.10 29.40
N THR A 70 7.83 -2.00 30.26
CA THR A 70 6.57 -2.73 30.17
C THR A 70 5.45 -1.75 29.87
N ILE A 71 4.67 -1.97 28.81
CA ILE A 71 3.48 -1.18 28.48
C ILE A 71 2.25 -2.01 28.82
N ARG A 72 1.37 -1.49 29.68
CA ARG A 72 0.13 -2.15 30.10
C ARG A 72 -1.06 -1.26 29.80
N SER A 73 -2.13 -1.82 29.22
CA SER A 73 -3.35 -1.06 28.95
C SER A 73 -4.59 -1.70 29.54
N SER A 74 -5.42 -0.87 30.16
CA SER A 74 -6.80 -1.16 30.56
C SER A 74 -7.80 -0.15 29.96
N ALA A 75 -7.32 0.74 29.08
CA ALA A 75 -8.12 1.78 28.47
C ALA A 75 -9.07 1.20 27.40
N ALA A 76 -10.28 1.73 27.31
CA ALA A 76 -11.24 1.37 26.26
C ALA A 76 -10.78 1.84 24.87
N TYR A 77 -10.03 2.96 24.81
CA TYR A 77 -9.44 3.46 23.57
C TYR A 77 -8.13 2.73 23.24
N SER A 78 -7.96 2.38 21.96
CA SER A 78 -6.71 1.80 21.48
C SER A 78 -5.59 2.85 21.44
N SER A 79 -4.36 2.41 21.69
CA SER A 79 -3.14 3.20 21.50
C SER A 79 -2.24 2.56 20.44
N TYR A 80 -1.19 3.26 20.03
CA TYR A 80 -0.30 2.87 18.94
C TYR A 80 1.15 3.16 19.33
N LEU A 81 1.98 2.13 19.33
CA LEU A 81 3.41 2.25 19.59
C LEU A 81 4.19 2.33 18.28
N ASP A 82 5.04 3.34 18.17
CA ASP A 82 6.12 3.42 17.18
C ASP A 82 7.16 2.32 17.44
N THR A 83 7.37 1.45 16.46
CA THR A 83 8.26 0.30 16.54
C THR A 83 9.57 0.48 15.77
N SER A 84 9.86 1.69 15.24
CA SER A 84 11.03 1.99 14.42
C SER A 84 12.38 1.69 15.10
N ASN A 85 12.46 1.87 16.42
CA ASN A 85 13.64 1.54 17.24
C ASN A 85 13.52 0.17 17.95
N THR A 86 12.65 -0.71 17.47
CA THR A 86 12.49 -2.08 18.01
C THR A 86 13.01 -3.16 17.04
N ASN A 87 12.97 -4.41 17.49
CA ASN A 87 13.17 -5.58 16.62
C ASN A 87 11.87 -6.10 15.96
N ILE A 88 10.72 -5.44 16.18
CA ILE A 88 9.46 -5.79 15.53
C ILE A 88 9.47 -5.19 14.11
N PRO A 89 9.24 -5.98 13.04
CA PRO A 89 9.30 -5.50 11.66
C PRO A 89 8.02 -4.81 11.17
N LEU A 90 7.00 -4.70 12.01
CA LEU A 90 5.81 -3.89 11.77
C LEU A 90 6.15 -2.41 12.01
N GLU A 91 5.48 -1.48 11.33
CA GLU A 91 5.70 -0.04 11.52
C GLU A 91 5.05 0.49 12.81
N VAL A 92 3.93 -0.10 13.20
CA VAL A 92 3.14 0.31 14.36
C VAL A 92 2.57 -0.93 15.05
N LEU A 93 2.60 -0.92 16.37
CA LEU A 93 1.94 -1.91 17.21
C LEU A 93 0.67 -1.30 17.85
N LYS A 94 -0.50 -1.85 17.52
CA LYS A 94 -1.76 -1.46 18.15
C LYS A 94 -1.87 -2.09 19.54
N ILE A 95 -2.19 -1.28 20.54
CA ILE A 95 -2.37 -1.66 21.95
C ILE A 95 -3.85 -1.53 22.29
N ASN A 96 -4.46 -2.58 22.81
CA ASN A 96 -5.85 -2.65 23.25
C ASN A 96 -5.95 -2.87 24.76
N SER A 97 -7.16 -2.75 25.31
CA SER A 97 -7.43 -3.14 26.69
C SER A 97 -7.05 -4.61 26.95
N GLY A 98 -6.29 -4.83 28.02
CA GLY A 98 -5.74 -6.11 28.44
C GLY A 98 -4.34 -6.42 27.90
N ASP A 99 -3.82 -5.63 26.96
CA ASP A 99 -2.50 -5.90 26.39
C ASP A 99 -1.36 -5.55 27.35
N ILE A 100 -0.33 -6.40 27.33
CA ILE A 100 0.93 -6.24 28.06
C ILE A 100 2.06 -6.49 27.07
N TYR A 101 2.88 -5.47 26.82
CA TYR A 101 4.07 -5.57 25.97
C TYR A 101 5.31 -5.27 26.79
N GLN A 102 6.33 -6.11 26.67
CA GLN A 102 7.60 -5.90 27.36
C GLN A 102 8.74 -5.80 26.36
N PHE A 103 9.64 -4.86 26.61
CA PHE A 103 10.81 -4.59 25.79
C PHE A 103 12.05 -4.50 26.68
N ILE A 104 13.17 -5.03 26.19
CA ILE A 104 14.49 -4.91 26.83
C ILE A 104 15.46 -4.31 25.83
N PHE A 105 16.13 -3.23 26.20
CA PHE A 105 17.07 -2.56 25.31
C PHE A 105 18.37 -3.36 25.14
N ASN A 106 18.83 -3.48 23.90
CA ASN A 106 20.10 -4.11 23.54
C ASN A 106 21.02 -3.07 22.90
N SER A 107 22.12 -2.74 23.58
CA SER A 107 23.07 -1.72 23.12
C SER A 107 23.85 -2.14 21.86
N SER A 108 24.10 -3.44 21.67
CA SER A 108 24.80 -3.95 20.48
C SER A 108 23.98 -3.79 19.19
N GLN A 109 22.65 -3.81 19.31
CA GLN A 109 21.72 -3.62 18.19
C GLN A 109 21.15 -2.19 18.14
N ASN A 110 21.37 -1.40 19.19
CA ASN A 110 20.74 -0.10 19.41
C ASN A 110 19.21 -0.15 19.23
N LYS A 111 18.58 -1.19 19.81
CA LYS A 111 17.15 -1.50 19.62
C LYS A 111 16.51 -2.06 20.88
N TRP A 112 15.22 -1.78 21.03
CA TRP A 112 14.34 -2.42 22.01
C TRP A 112 13.90 -3.80 21.52
N ILE A 113 14.24 -4.83 22.29
CA ILE A 113 13.94 -6.23 21.96
C ILE A 113 12.66 -6.65 22.66
N ALA A 114 11.61 -6.88 21.87
CA ALA A 114 10.33 -7.35 22.36
C ALA A 114 10.47 -8.73 23.04
N GLN A 115 9.99 -8.83 24.27
CA GLN A 115 9.92 -10.06 25.05
C GLN A 115 8.58 -10.74 24.78
N LEU A 116 8.56 -11.65 23.82
CA LEU A 116 7.34 -12.34 23.38
C LEU A 116 7.17 -13.67 24.12
N ALA A 117 5.94 -13.96 24.54
CA ALA A 117 5.59 -15.29 25.03
C ALA A 117 5.92 -16.32 23.95
N THR A 118 6.83 -17.24 24.27
CA THR A 118 7.38 -18.21 23.32
C THR A 118 6.75 -19.57 23.53
N VAL A 119 6.26 -20.17 22.45
CA VAL A 119 5.74 -21.53 22.37
C VAL A 119 6.55 -22.33 21.35
N SER A 120 6.72 -23.63 21.59
CA SER A 120 7.43 -24.55 20.70
C SER A 120 6.66 -25.85 20.58
N PRO A 121 6.86 -26.64 19.51
CA PRO A 121 6.38 -28.02 19.45
C PRO A 121 6.91 -28.85 20.63
N THR A 122 6.08 -29.73 21.16
CA THR A 122 6.34 -30.49 22.39
C THR A 122 6.22 -32.00 22.21
N THR A 123 5.48 -32.47 21.21
CA THR A 123 5.17 -33.89 21.04
C THR A 123 6.21 -34.63 20.21
N GLY A 124 6.97 -33.91 19.38
CA GLY A 124 7.86 -34.51 18.37
C GLY A 124 7.11 -35.24 17.24
N ALA A 125 5.78 -35.10 17.17
CA ALA A 125 4.97 -35.68 16.12
C ALA A 125 5.24 -35.00 14.76
N ASN A 126 4.88 -35.68 13.67
CA ASN A 126 4.96 -35.10 12.33
C ASN A 126 4.05 -33.87 12.20
N TYR A 127 2.91 -33.84 12.88
CA TYR A 127 1.95 -32.75 12.84
C TYR A 127 1.62 -32.28 14.25
N GLU A 128 1.72 -30.98 14.53
CA GLU A 128 1.37 -30.41 15.82
C GLU A 128 0.60 -29.09 15.69
N LEU A 129 -0.57 -29.01 16.33
CA LEU A 129 -1.30 -27.77 16.51
C LEU A 129 -0.65 -26.95 17.64
N ILE A 130 -0.27 -25.72 17.34
CA ILE A 130 0.42 -24.86 18.29
C ILE A 130 -0.59 -24.17 19.22
N PRO A 131 -0.50 -24.37 20.55
CA PRO A 131 -1.39 -23.71 21.50
C PRO A 131 -0.98 -22.24 21.69
N LEU A 132 -1.81 -21.31 21.21
CA LEU A 132 -1.63 -19.88 21.46
C LEU A 132 -2.46 -19.44 22.68
N THR A 133 -1.90 -18.51 23.46
CA THR A 133 -2.60 -17.83 24.56
C THR A 133 -3.45 -16.66 24.05
N THR A 134 -4.11 -15.93 24.96
CA THR A 134 -4.84 -14.70 24.64
C THR A 134 -3.94 -13.47 24.44
N ALA A 135 -2.61 -13.62 24.54
CA ALA A 135 -1.68 -12.52 24.31
C ALA A 135 -1.73 -12.06 22.84
N THR A 136 -1.78 -10.74 22.63
CA THR A 136 -1.88 -10.15 21.29
C THR A 136 -0.64 -10.40 20.44
N MET A 137 0.54 -10.58 21.04
CA MET A 137 1.76 -10.95 20.30
C MET A 137 2.47 -12.14 20.95
N GLN A 138 2.80 -13.15 20.14
CA GLN A 138 3.43 -14.39 20.58
C GLN A 138 4.50 -14.85 19.58
N LYS A 139 5.42 -15.69 20.03
CA LYS A 139 6.48 -16.28 19.21
C LYS A 139 6.34 -17.79 19.17
N VAL A 140 6.27 -18.37 17.99
CA VAL A 140 6.43 -19.81 17.75
C VAL A 140 7.88 -20.05 17.36
N LEU A 141 8.59 -20.86 18.15
CA LEU A 141 10.00 -21.15 17.96
C LEU A 141 10.20 -22.65 17.73
N ILE A 142 10.74 -23.01 16.57
CA ILE A 142 11.14 -24.37 16.22
C ILE A 142 12.66 -24.51 16.40
N GLN A 143 13.09 -25.56 17.11
CA GLN A 143 14.50 -25.83 17.41
C GLN A 143 14.79 -27.32 17.31
N ASP A 144 16.07 -27.70 17.24
CA ASP A 144 16.47 -29.09 17.39
C ASP A 144 15.99 -29.61 18.77
N GLY A 145 15.35 -30.78 18.80
CA GLY A 145 14.71 -31.34 20.00
C GLY A 145 13.34 -30.76 20.38
N LYS A 146 12.90 -29.67 19.73
CA LYS A 146 11.55 -29.08 19.83
C LYS A 146 11.02 -28.80 18.43
N TRP A 147 10.77 -29.87 17.70
CA TRP A 147 10.55 -29.87 16.27
C TRP A 147 9.31 -30.70 15.90
N ALA A 148 8.62 -30.28 14.84
CA ALA A 148 7.58 -31.03 14.16
C ALA A 148 7.77 -30.85 12.64
N GLN A 149 7.38 -31.83 11.84
CA GLN A 149 7.47 -31.72 10.37
C GLN A 149 6.57 -30.59 9.85
N THR A 150 5.35 -30.51 10.38
CA THR A 150 4.35 -29.49 10.08
C THR A 150 3.78 -28.93 11.37
N ILE A 151 3.77 -27.61 11.49
CA ILE A 151 3.06 -26.91 12.58
C ILE A 151 1.77 -26.27 12.05
N ALA A 152 0.70 -26.31 12.84
CA ALA A 152 -0.55 -25.63 12.51
C ALA A 152 -0.79 -24.46 13.47
N LEU A 153 -1.15 -23.30 12.92
CA LEU A 153 -1.67 -22.19 13.72
C LEU A 153 -3.15 -22.45 14.04
N PRO A 154 -3.67 -22.06 15.21
CA PRO A 154 -5.08 -22.24 15.54
C PRO A 154 -5.98 -21.27 14.75
N SER A 155 -7.20 -21.68 14.43
CA SER A 155 -8.18 -20.87 13.67
C SER A 155 -9.10 -20.02 14.54
N ASP A 156 -9.30 -20.34 15.82
CA ASP A 156 -10.26 -19.65 16.70
C ASP A 156 -9.53 -18.79 17.73
N VAL A 157 -8.83 -17.76 17.24
CA VAL A 157 -8.12 -16.80 18.10
C VAL A 157 -8.78 -15.41 18.02
N ARG A 158 -8.40 -14.54 18.95
CA ARG A 158 -8.87 -13.15 18.97
C ARG A 158 -8.42 -12.43 17.68
N ASP A 159 -9.31 -11.60 17.13
CA ASP A 159 -8.97 -10.72 16.01
C ASP A 159 -7.74 -9.86 16.33
N GLY A 160 -6.82 -9.77 15.38
CA GLY A 160 -5.59 -8.99 15.52
C GLY A 160 -4.46 -9.68 16.28
N THR A 161 -4.64 -10.92 16.78
CA THR A 161 -3.53 -11.71 17.33
C THR A 161 -2.43 -11.83 16.28
N THR A 162 -1.20 -11.50 16.67
CA THR A 162 -0.01 -11.50 15.84
C THR A 162 0.97 -12.56 16.33
N VAL A 163 1.50 -13.35 15.41
CA VAL A 163 2.44 -14.43 15.73
C VAL A 163 3.70 -14.32 14.87
N GLN A 164 4.85 -14.36 15.53
CA GLN A 164 6.15 -14.51 14.89
C GLN A 164 6.51 -16.00 14.85
N VAL A 165 6.65 -16.58 13.68
CA VAL A 165 7.09 -17.96 13.48
C VAL A 165 8.54 -17.97 13.04
N VAL A 166 9.42 -18.59 13.83
CA VAL A 166 10.87 -18.64 13.60
C VAL A 166 11.37 -20.07 13.74
N SER A 167 12.34 -20.45 12.91
CA SER A 167 13.08 -21.70 13.09
C SER A 167 14.58 -21.46 13.24
N THR A 168 15.17 -22.14 14.22
CA THR A 168 16.63 -22.30 14.36
C THR A 168 17.05 -23.77 14.20
N ALA A 169 16.11 -24.66 13.81
CA ALA A 169 16.38 -26.07 13.64
C ALA A 169 17.22 -26.34 12.39
N SER A 170 18.01 -27.40 12.45
CA SER A 170 18.84 -27.88 11.34
C SER A 170 18.03 -28.57 10.24
N VAL A 171 16.93 -29.24 10.62
CA VAL A 171 15.99 -29.91 9.71
C VAL A 171 14.80 -28.99 9.41
N SER A 172 14.42 -28.90 8.15
CA SER A 172 13.31 -28.03 7.71
C SER A 172 11.94 -28.55 8.11
N SER A 173 11.04 -27.63 8.46
CA SER A 173 9.61 -27.88 8.68
C SER A 173 8.75 -27.05 7.71
N ASP A 174 7.43 -27.11 7.84
CA ASP A 174 6.50 -26.18 7.19
C ASP A 174 5.34 -25.78 8.11
N ILE A 175 4.55 -24.82 7.64
CA ILE A 175 3.30 -24.38 8.28
C ILE A 175 2.13 -24.97 7.49
N ASP A 176 1.16 -25.56 8.20
CA ASP A 176 -0.14 -25.95 7.65
C ASP A 176 -0.80 -24.74 6.97
N LYS A 177 -1.26 -24.94 5.73
CA LYS A 177 -1.76 -23.88 4.86
C LYS A 177 -3.27 -23.66 4.97
N THR A 178 -4.00 -24.50 5.70
CA THR A 178 -5.46 -24.56 5.75
C THR A 178 -6.08 -23.22 6.17
N ASN A 179 -5.51 -22.57 7.17
CA ASN A 179 -5.98 -21.28 7.69
C ASN A 179 -5.04 -20.11 7.35
N LEU A 180 -4.08 -20.30 6.44
CA LEU A 180 -3.32 -19.19 5.86
C LEU A 180 -4.12 -18.55 4.73
N LEU A 181 -3.88 -17.24 4.50
CA LEU A 181 -4.55 -16.49 3.43
C LEU A 181 -4.29 -17.10 2.05
N PHE A 182 -3.04 -17.47 1.78
CA PHE A 182 -2.61 -18.12 0.54
C PHE A 182 -1.69 -19.31 0.84
N PRO A 183 -1.74 -20.38 0.03
CA PRO A 183 -0.93 -21.58 0.24
C PRO A 183 0.52 -21.45 -0.26
N SER A 184 1.20 -20.33 0.05
CA SER A 184 2.58 -20.02 -0.35
C SER A 184 3.62 -20.99 0.24
N SER A 185 4.89 -20.86 -0.17
CA SER A 185 6.01 -21.71 0.23
C SER A 185 6.51 -21.44 1.66
N PHE A 186 5.66 -21.55 2.68
CA PHE A 186 5.99 -21.32 4.09
C PHE A 186 6.83 -22.43 4.73
N THR A 187 7.97 -22.75 4.12
CA THR A 187 8.94 -23.71 4.67
C THR A 187 9.86 -23.05 5.68
N LEU A 188 10.09 -23.68 6.81
CA LEU A 188 10.86 -23.17 7.93
C LEU A 188 12.23 -23.85 7.98
N LYS A 189 13.28 -23.14 7.54
CA LYS A 189 14.69 -23.52 7.68
C LYS A 189 15.34 -22.67 8.77
N ASN A 190 16.57 -23.02 9.17
CA ASN A 190 17.34 -22.20 10.09
C ASN A 190 17.43 -20.75 9.59
N GLY A 191 16.91 -19.81 10.39
CA GLY A 191 16.89 -18.39 10.10
C GLY A 191 15.65 -17.89 9.35
N SER A 192 14.70 -18.77 9.00
CA SER A 192 13.37 -18.39 8.49
C SER A 192 12.60 -17.61 9.55
N GLU A 193 11.87 -16.58 9.13
CA GLU A 193 11.06 -15.74 10.00
C GLU A 193 9.83 -15.21 9.24
N TYR A 194 8.64 -15.53 9.75
CA TYR A 194 7.36 -15.13 9.18
C TYR A 194 6.48 -14.53 10.28
N TRP A 195 5.84 -13.40 9.98
CA TRP A 195 4.91 -12.75 10.88
C TRP A 195 3.52 -12.81 10.28
N PHE A 196 2.58 -13.35 11.05
CA PHE A 196 1.18 -13.42 10.66
C PHE A 196 0.32 -12.65 11.64
N LYS A 197 -0.75 -12.04 11.13
CA LYS A 197 -1.84 -11.50 11.95
C LYS A 197 -3.14 -12.18 11.58
N TYR A 198 -3.90 -12.60 12.59
CA TYR A 198 -5.18 -13.24 12.38
C TYR A 198 -6.27 -12.19 12.12
N TYR A 199 -7.04 -12.40 11.06
CA TYR A 199 -8.20 -11.59 10.71
C TYR A 199 -9.45 -12.45 10.83
N SER A 200 -10.25 -12.21 11.87
CA SER A 200 -11.49 -12.94 12.15
C SER A 200 -12.52 -12.80 11.02
N ALA A 201 -12.58 -11.62 10.38
CA ALA A 201 -13.44 -11.38 9.21
C ALA A 201 -13.12 -12.29 8.00
N LEU A 202 -11.92 -12.88 7.97
CA LEU A 202 -11.51 -13.84 6.95
C LEU A 202 -11.44 -15.28 7.47
N GLY A 203 -11.35 -15.46 8.78
CA GLY A 203 -10.98 -16.75 9.37
C GLY A 203 -9.56 -17.18 9.01
N LYS A 204 -8.65 -16.23 8.75
CA LYS A 204 -7.32 -16.49 8.16
C LYS A 204 -6.19 -15.75 8.86
N TRP A 205 -5.03 -16.41 8.90
CA TRP A 205 -3.73 -15.80 9.18
C TRP A 205 -3.18 -15.14 7.92
N VAL A 206 -2.97 -13.84 8.01
CA VAL A 206 -2.48 -13.00 6.91
C VAL A 206 -1.01 -12.68 7.16
N PRO A 207 -0.11 -12.92 6.19
CA PRO A 207 1.30 -12.54 6.33
C PRO A 207 1.43 -11.00 6.37
N GLU A 208 2.06 -10.50 7.42
CA GLU A 208 2.32 -9.07 7.63
C GLU A 208 3.79 -8.70 7.37
N TYR A 209 4.70 -9.65 7.63
CA TYR A 209 6.11 -9.54 7.28
C TYR A 209 6.68 -10.92 6.95
N ILE A 210 7.50 -10.97 5.91
CA ILE A 210 8.22 -12.17 5.49
C ILE A 210 9.70 -11.79 5.40
N LYS A 211 10.55 -12.46 6.18
CA LYS A 211 12.00 -12.29 6.02
C LYS A 211 12.41 -12.87 4.66
N PRO A 212 13.00 -12.07 3.76
CA PRO A 212 13.36 -12.54 2.44
C PRO A 212 14.50 -13.56 2.50
N GLN A 213 14.39 -14.62 1.71
CA GLN A 213 15.52 -15.48 1.38
C GLN A 213 16.39 -14.75 0.35
N LYS A 214 17.56 -14.28 0.77
CA LYS A 214 18.47 -13.53 -0.09
C LYS A 214 19.38 -14.46 -0.88
N LEU A 215 19.46 -14.23 -2.18
CA LEU A 215 20.33 -14.93 -3.11
C LEU A 215 21.11 -13.90 -3.94
N ASN A 216 22.40 -14.17 -4.15
CA ASN A 216 23.19 -13.43 -5.14
C ASN A 216 23.05 -14.13 -6.48
N VAL A 217 22.82 -13.39 -7.56
CA VAL A 217 22.57 -14.01 -8.88
C VAL A 217 23.71 -14.90 -9.35
N GLN A 218 24.97 -14.59 -9.01
CA GLN A 218 26.13 -15.43 -9.33
C GLN A 218 26.04 -16.86 -8.76
N GLN A 219 25.27 -17.08 -7.69
CA GLN A 219 25.10 -18.38 -7.05
C GLN A 219 24.11 -19.28 -7.80
N ILE A 220 23.23 -18.69 -8.59
CA ILE A 220 22.13 -19.37 -9.29
C ILE A 220 22.24 -19.27 -10.82
N GLY A 221 23.11 -18.39 -11.33
CA GLY A 221 23.30 -18.19 -12.77
C GLY A 221 22.15 -17.41 -13.42
N THR A 222 21.84 -17.73 -14.67
CA THR A 222 20.86 -17.02 -15.52
C THR A 222 19.41 -17.49 -15.32
N SER A 223 19.15 -18.39 -14.37
CA SER A 223 17.80 -18.92 -14.11
C SER A 223 17.65 -19.41 -12.69
N LEU A 224 16.48 -19.21 -12.10
CA LEU A 224 16.09 -19.90 -10.87
C LEU A 224 15.12 -21.04 -11.20
N ALA A 225 15.46 -22.27 -10.82
CA ALA A 225 14.65 -23.44 -11.12
C ALA A 225 13.34 -23.48 -10.30
N ALA A 226 13.43 -23.17 -9.01
CA ALA A 226 12.30 -23.13 -8.09
C ALA A 226 12.58 -22.19 -6.91
N VAL A 227 11.53 -21.69 -6.27
CA VAL A 227 11.62 -20.92 -5.01
C VAL A 227 11.56 -21.86 -3.80
N ASN A 228 12.17 -21.42 -2.69
CA ASN A 228 12.26 -22.20 -1.44
C ASN A 228 11.67 -21.43 -0.24
N SER A 229 10.98 -20.32 -0.48
CA SER A 229 10.34 -19.50 0.55
C SER A 229 9.28 -18.59 -0.10
N PRO A 230 8.37 -17.99 0.68
CA PRO A 230 7.32 -17.12 0.11
C PRO A 230 7.88 -15.83 -0.49
N LEU A 231 9.11 -15.44 -0.14
CA LEU A 231 9.76 -14.23 -0.63
C LEU A 231 11.25 -14.50 -0.89
N THR A 232 11.62 -14.52 -2.16
CA THR A 232 13.02 -14.60 -2.60
C THR A 232 13.51 -13.23 -3.05
N GLU A 233 14.66 -12.78 -2.57
CA GLU A 233 15.32 -11.54 -3.01
C GLU A 233 16.59 -11.88 -3.78
N ILE A 234 16.69 -11.43 -5.03
CA ILE A 234 17.81 -11.69 -5.93
C ILE A 234 18.57 -10.38 -6.14
N ALA A 235 19.84 -10.36 -5.75
CA ALA A 235 20.71 -9.21 -5.87
C ALA A 235 21.66 -9.33 -7.08
N PHE A 236 21.72 -8.26 -7.86
CA PHE A 236 22.72 -7.98 -8.90
C PHE A 236 23.65 -6.87 -8.42
N GLY A 237 24.94 -6.99 -8.72
CA GLY A 237 25.96 -5.99 -8.39
C GLY A 237 27.22 -6.19 -9.24
N ASP A 238 28.18 -5.27 -9.14
CA ASP A 238 29.46 -5.43 -9.83
C ASP A 238 30.21 -6.65 -9.25
N GLY A 239 30.66 -7.56 -10.12
CA GLY A 239 31.19 -8.87 -9.73
C GLY A 239 30.13 -9.93 -9.36
N ASN A 240 28.84 -9.57 -9.33
CA ASN A 240 27.70 -10.45 -9.07
C ASN A 240 26.59 -10.17 -10.10
N TRP A 241 26.83 -10.54 -11.36
CA TRP A 241 25.99 -10.13 -12.48
C TRP A 241 25.90 -11.20 -13.56
N VAL A 242 24.75 -11.26 -14.22
CA VAL A 242 24.51 -12.05 -15.43
C VAL A 242 23.76 -11.19 -16.46
N SER A 243 23.93 -11.47 -17.74
CA SER A 243 23.34 -10.65 -18.81
C SER A 243 21.82 -10.72 -18.88
N ASN A 244 21.26 -11.86 -18.48
CA ASN A 244 19.82 -12.07 -18.44
C ASN A 244 19.43 -13.07 -17.34
N PHE A 245 18.18 -13.01 -16.91
CA PHE A 245 17.66 -13.86 -15.84
C PHE A 245 16.23 -14.33 -16.11
N THR A 246 15.97 -15.61 -15.85
CA THR A 246 14.67 -16.25 -16.06
C THR A 246 14.04 -16.67 -14.74
N LEU A 247 12.79 -16.26 -14.51
CA LEU A 247 12.00 -16.70 -13.36
C LEU A 247 11.63 -18.19 -13.47
N PRO A 248 11.35 -18.88 -12.35
CA PRO A 248 10.86 -20.26 -12.37
C PRO A 248 9.60 -20.43 -13.23
N THR A 249 9.37 -21.62 -13.77
CA THR A 249 8.14 -21.93 -14.52
C THR A 249 6.90 -22.05 -13.62
N THR A 250 7.09 -22.45 -12.37
CA THR A 250 6.02 -22.63 -11.39
C THR A 250 6.50 -22.29 -9.97
N ALA A 251 5.55 -22.00 -9.08
CA ALA A 251 5.75 -21.78 -7.65
C ALA A 251 4.46 -22.06 -6.88
N ASN A 252 4.48 -21.95 -5.55
CA ASN A 252 3.24 -21.97 -4.78
C ASN A 252 2.51 -20.63 -4.92
N ASP A 253 1.21 -20.63 -4.64
CA ASP A 253 0.37 -19.46 -4.82
C ASP A 253 0.86 -18.28 -3.97
N ARG A 254 0.99 -17.11 -4.60
CA ARG A 254 1.46 -15.85 -4.00
C ARG A 254 2.91 -15.83 -3.52
N ASP A 255 3.72 -16.83 -3.89
CA ASP A 255 5.17 -16.70 -3.77
C ASP A 255 5.65 -15.46 -4.54
N ARG A 256 6.64 -14.76 -3.99
CA ARG A 256 7.18 -13.52 -4.54
C ARG A 256 8.68 -13.60 -4.82
N ILE A 257 9.08 -12.90 -5.88
CA ILE A 257 10.49 -12.68 -6.22
C ILE A 257 10.71 -11.16 -6.36
N ILE A 258 11.66 -10.65 -5.59
CA ILE A 258 12.19 -9.29 -5.75
C ILE A 258 13.54 -9.38 -6.44
N ILE A 259 13.74 -8.60 -7.49
CA ILE A 259 15.04 -8.49 -8.20
C ILE A 259 15.54 -7.05 -8.06
N LYS A 260 16.75 -6.89 -7.54
CA LYS A 260 17.41 -5.58 -7.29
C LYS A 260 18.75 -5.53 -8.00
N SER A 261 19.16 -4.35 -8.46
CA SER A 261 20.49 -4.14 -9.01
C SER A 261 21.19 -2.91 -8.47
N THR A 262 22.45 -3.09 -8.09
CA THR A 262 23.42 -2.01 -7.90
C THR A 262 24.56 -2.09 -8.92
N ALA A 263 24.43 -2.95 -9.94
CA ALA A 263 25.46 -3.13 -10.95
C ALA A 263 25.52 -1.93 -11.90
N THR A 264 26.72 -1.66 -12.43
CA THR A 264 26.96 -0.61 -13.43
C THR A 264 26.32 -0.98 -14.78
N TRP A 265 26.38 -2.25 -15.16
CA TRP A 265 25.86 -2.74 -16.44
C TRP A 265 24.42 -3.23 -16.32
N SER A 266 23.58 -2.85 -17.28
CA SER A 266 22.18 -3.29 -17.29
C SER A 266 22.05 -4.77 -17.64
N ALA A 267 21.11 -5.46 -17.00
CA ALA A 267 20.73 -6.83 -17.33
C ALA A 267 19.29 -6.90 -17.89
N LYS A 268 18.89 -8.05 -18.43
CA LYS A 268 17.51 -8.30 -18.89
C LYS A 268 16.82 -9.33 -17.98
N ILE A 269 15.62 -9.02 -17.50
CA ILE A 269 14.71 -10.06 -16.97
C ILE A 269 13.93 -10.61 -18.17
N ASN A 270 13.97 -11.92 -18.37
CA ASN A 270 13.26 -12.55 -19.48
C ASN A 270 11.75 -12.57 -19.22
N ASN A 271 10.96 -12.27 -20.25
CA ASN A 271 9.49 -12.27 -20.18
C ASN A 271 8.89 -13.68 -20.08
N THR A 272 9.68 -14.73 -20.33
CA THR A 272 9.25 -16.12 -20.16
C THR A 272 8.73 -16.35 -18.74
N ASN A 273 7.59 -17.02 -18.61
CA ASN A 273 6.85 -17.27 -17.36
C ASN A 273 6.24 -16.02 -16.70
N VAL A 274 6.40 -14.83 -17.28
CA VAL A 274 5.84 -13.57 -16.76
C VAL A 274 4.60 -13.19 -17.56
N ASN A 275 3.54 -12.74 -16.88
CA ASN A 275 2.36 -12.15 -17.52
C ASN A 275 2.62 -10.70 -17.94
N SER A 276 3.65 -10.49 -18.75
CA SER A 276 4.00 -9.20 -19.34
C SER A 276 4.99 -9.39 -20.48
N GLN A 277 4.73 -8.71 -21.61
CA GLN A 277 5.68 -8.60 -22.72
C GLN A 277 6.43 -7.26 -22.70
N ALA A 278 6.28 -6.45 -21.65
CA ALA A 278 6.94 -5.15 -21.54
C ALA A 278 8.46 -5.29 -21.39
N THR A 279 9.18 -4.21 -21.61
CA THR A 279 10.64 -4.17 -21.49
C THR A 279 11.08 -4.25 -20.02
N LEU A 280 11.57 -5.43 -19.60
CA LEU A 280 12.06 -5.68 -18.24
C LEU A 280 13.59 -5.55 -18.12
N THR A 281 14.14 -4.40 -18.51
CA THR A 281 15.57 -4.10 -18.34
C THR A 281 15.85 -3.70 -16.89
N LEU A 282 16.87 -4.32 -16.29
CA LEU A 282 17.31 -4.10 -14.92
C LEU A 282 18.57 -3.21 -14.92
N LYS A 283 18.40 -1.92 -14.65
CA LYS A 283 19.47 -0.91 -14.57
C LYS A 283 19.95 -0.72 -13.13
N THR A 284 20.99 0.08 -12.94
CA THR A 284 21.46 0.50 -11.61
C THR A 284 20.33 1.17 -10.82
N GLY A 285 20.07 0.68 -9.60
CA GLY A 285 19.03 1.19 -8.72
C GLY A 285 17.61 0.67 -9.03
N ASP A 286 17.42 -0.08 -10.13
CA ASP A 286 16.12 -0.63 -10.45
C ASP A 286 15.74 -1.78 -9.49
N GLN A 287 14.44 -1.88 -9.23
CA GLN A 287 13.83 -2.99 -8.51
C GLN A 287 12.57 -3.45 -9.25
N TYR A 288 12.43 -4.77 -9.40
CA TYR A 288 11.21 -5.41 -9.91
C TYR A 288 10.65 -6.36 -8.85
N GLU A 289 9.32 -6.50 -8.81
CA GLU A 289 8.63 -7.47 -7.95
C GLU A 289 7.60 -8.26 -8.74
N PHE A 290 7.68 -9.58 -8.56
CA PHE A 290 6.83 -10.56 -9.21
C PHE A 290 6.09 -11.40 -8.18
N MET A 291 4.86 -11.80 -8.49
CA MET A 291 4.04 -12.64 -7.63
C MET A 291 3.44 -13.79 -8.45
N TYR A 292 3.61 -15.03 -8.01
CA TYR A 292 3.06 -16.18 -8.71
C TYR A 292 1.54 -16.32 -8.47
N VAL A 293 0.81 -16.64 -9.53
CA VAL A 293 -0.65 -16.80 -9.51
C VAL A 293 -1.00 -18.20 -9.99
N SER A 294 -1.28 -19.11 -9.06
CA SER A 294 -1.39 -20.54 -9.34
C SER A 294 -2.52 -20.91 -10.31
N ASP A 295 -3.69 -20.28 -10.17
CA ASP A 295 -4.84 -20.51 -11.05
C ASP A 295 -4.62 -20.01 -12.50
N LYS A 296 -3.59 -19.18 -12.73
CA LYS A 296 -3.21 -18.69 -14.06
C LYS A 296 -1.86 -19.23 -14.56
N GLY A 297 -1.03 -19.82 -13.69
CA GLY A 297 0.19 -20.51 -14.06
C GLY A 297 1.37 -19.61 -14.46
N TYR A 298 1.43 -18.37 -13.98
CA TYR A 298 2.48 -17.41 -14.33
C TYR A 298 2.86 -16.46 -13.18
N TRP A 299 3.95 -15.72 -13.38
CA TRP A 299 4.37 -14.60 -12.54
C TRP A 299 3.69 -13.29 -12.98
N GLN A 300 2.87 -12.72 -12.12
CA GLN A 300 2.33 -11.38 -12.28
C GLN A 300 3.38 -10.34 -11.91
N LEU A 301 3.64 -9.38 -12.80
CA LEU A 301 4.42 -8.19 -12.48
C LEU A 301 3.56 -7.27 -11.60
N ILE A 302 4.02 -7.00 -10.37
CA ILE A 302 3.29 -6.17 -9.39
C ILE A 302 4.03 -4.88 -9.02
N SER A 303 5.34 -4.79 -9.31
CA SER A 303 6.12 -3.56 -9.19
C SER A 303 7.23 -3.51 -10.22
N SER A 304 7.43 -2.33 -10.83
CA SER A 304 8.48 -2.07 -11.82
C SER A 304 8.87 -0.59 -11.80
N PRO A 305 10.11 -0.25 -12.19
CA PRO A 305 10.57 1.13 -12.24
C PRO A 305 9.83 1.94 -13.33
N THR A 306 9.71 3.24 -13.09
CA THR A 306 9.22 4.22 -14.08
C THR A 306 10.32 5.24 -14.32
N LYS A 307 10.73 5.43 -15.58
CA LYS A 307 11.61 6.55 -15.92
C LYS A 307 10.78 7.81 -15.96
N VAL A 308 11.23 8.86 -15.26
CA VAL A 308 10.57 10.15 -15.24
C VAL A 308 11.50 11.18 -15.89
N ILE A 309 10.99 11.91 -16.87
CA ILE A 309 11.55 13.18 -17.33
C ILE A 309 10.67 14.26 -16.72
N ASP A 310 11.15 14.91 -15.67
CA ASP A 310 10.38 15.90 -14.93
C ASP A 310 10.27 17.25 -15.66
N SER A 311 9.52 18.18 -15.07
CA SER A 311 9.27 19.52 -15.64
C SER A 311 10.51 20.42 -15.69
N THR A 312 11.57 20.06 -14.98
CA THR A 312 12.83 20.82 -14.93
C THR A 312 13.89 20.24 -15.86
N ALA A 313 13.75 18.98 -16.27
CA ALA A 313 14.61 18.31 -17.21
C ALA A 313 14.27 18.66 -18.66
N THR A 314 15.29 18.69 -19.52
CA THR A 314 15.11 18.83 -20.97
C THR A 314 14.42 17.59 -21.54
N ILE A 315 13.37 17.81 -22.34
CA ILE A 315 12.67 16.74 -23.05
C ILE A 315 13.23 16.65 -24.47
N PRO A 316 13.72 15.48 -24.92
CA PRO A 316 14.13 15.32 -26.31
C PRO A 316 12.91 15.24 -27.23
N ALA A 317 13.00 15.84 -28.42
CA ALA A 317 11.94 15.81 -29.42
C ALA A 317 11.57 14.38 -29.87
N ILE A 318 12.54 13.46 -29.87
CA ILE A 318 12.30 12.01 -30.01
C ILE A 318 12.53 11.37 -28.65
N LEU A 319 11.48 10.79 -28.08
CA LEU A 319 11.57 10.15 -26.78
C LEU A 319 12.51 8.93 -26.84
N PRO A 320 13.28 8.68 -25.77
CA PRO A 320 14.25 7.58 -25.76
C PRO A 320 13.54 6.23 -25.87
N ASN A 321 14.23 5.26 -26.47
CA ASN A 321 13.78 3.86 -26.49
C ASN A 321 13.47 3.36 -25.07
N MET A 322 12.51 2.45 -24.98
CA MET A 322 12.06 1.94 -23.69
C MET A 322 13.16 1.09 -23.04
N THR A 323 13.42 1.37 -21.76
CA THR A 323 14.39 0.64 -20.91
C THR A 323 13.77 0.22 -19.57
N GLN A 324 12.46 0.32 -19.45
CA GLN A 324 11.60 -0.14 -18.36
C GLN A 324 10.15 -0.10 -18.85
N PRO A 325 9.18 -0.75 -18.17
CA PRO A 325 7.81 -0.85 -18.65
C PRO A 325 7.07 0.48 -18.84
N THR A 326 7.49 1.55 -18.16
CA THR A 326 6.81 2.85 -18.24
C THR A 326 7.78 4.03 -18.26
N LEU A 327 7.49 5.00 -19.14
CA LEU A 327 8.11 6.32 -19.21
C LEU A 327 7.06 7.38 -18.90
N LYS A 328 7.36 8.31 -17.99
CA LYS A 328 6.52 9.46 -17.68
C LYS A 328 7.24 10.76 -18.06
N VAL A 329 6.61 11.59 -18.88
CA VAL A 329 7.15 12.86 -19.39
C VAL A 329 6.27 14.00 -18.88
N LYS A 330 6.89 15.01 -18.25
CA LYS A 330 6.19 16.18 -17.69
C LYS A 330 6.57 17.44 -18.46
N LEU A 331 5.70 17.87 -19.36
CA LEU A 331 5.81 19.13 -20.09
C LEU A 331 5.42 20.30 -19.18
N SER A 332 6.18 21.38 -19.28
CA SER A 332 5.98 22.67 -18.63
C SER A 332 6.41 23.78 -19.57
N THR A 333 6.19 25.04 -19.19
CA THR A 333 6.64 26.18 -19.98
C THR A 333 8.17 26.19 -20.20
N SER A 334 8.97 25.76 -19.22
CA SER A 334 10.44 25.81 -19.28
C SER A 334 11.08 24.71 -20.13
N ASN A 335 10.38 23.61 -20.36
CA ASN A 335 10.89 22.47 -21.13
C ASN A 335 9.94 22.05 -22.28
N TRP A 336 9.06 22.96 -22.69
CA TRP A 336 8.08 22.72 -23.75
C TRP A 336 8.76 22.29 -25.05
N GLN A 337 8.08 21.41 -25.77
CA GLN A 337 8.46 20.96 -27.10
C GLN A 337 7.24 21.10 -28.03
N PRO A 338 7.41 21.64 -29.24
CA PRO A 338 6.30 21.74 -30.21
C PRO A 338 5.82 20.37 -30.67
N THR A 339 6.75 19.42 -30.80
CA THR A 339 6.48 18.07 -31.25
C THR A 339 7.25 17.06 -30.40
N LEU A 340 6.61 15.94 -30.12
CA LEU A 340 7.21 14.77 -29.50
C LEU A 340 6.94 13.55 -30.37
N GLN A 341 7.97 12.77 -30.63
CA GLN A 341 7.84 11.45 -31.22
C GLN A 341 7.92 10.40 -30.11
N LEU A 342 6.92 9.52 -30.03
CA LEU A 342 6.93 8.37 -29.12
C LEU A 342 8.15 7.47 -29.42
N PRO A 343 8.64 6.71 -28.42
CA PRO A 343 9.85 5.90 -28.55
C PRO A 343 9.84 5.00 -29.79
N VAL A 344 10.94 4.97 -30.52
CA VAL A 344 11.04 4.19 -31.77
C VAL A 344 11.09 2.69 -31.49
N GLN A 345 11.78 2.28 -30.41
CA GLN A 345 11.86 0.89 -29.97
C GLN A 345 11.19 0.71 -28.61
N ALA A 346 10.26 -0.24 -28.57
CA ALA A 346 9.49 -0.65 -27.40
C ALA A 346 9.05 -2.12 -27.56
N GLN A 347 8.56 -2.72 -26.48
CA GLN A 347 7.94 -4.04 -26.48
C GLN A 347 6.44 -3.95 -26.14
N VAL A 348 5.67 -4.97 -26.51
CA VAL A 348 4.21 -4.97 -26.31
C VAL A 348 3.88 -4.79 -24.83
N GLY A 349 3.02 -3.81 -24.53
CA GLY A 349 2.64 -3.46 -23.17
C GLY A 349 3.49 -2.36 -22.53
N ASP A 350 4.57 -1.90 -23.16
CA ASP A 350 5.28 -0.69 -22.75
C ASP A 350 4.35 0.53 -22.80
N LYS A 351 4.48 1.43 -21.81
CA LYS A 351 3.63 2.60 -21.67
C LYS A 351 4.39 3.91 -21.65
N VAL A 352 3.79 4.94 -22.23
CA VAL A 352 4.23 6.33 -22.12
C VAL A 352 3.08 7.16 -21.56
N VAL A 353 3.33 7.87 -20.46
CA VAL A 353 2.41 8.84 -19.87
C VAL A 353 2.99 10.24 -20.07
N ILE A 354 2.23 11.12 -20.72
CA ILE A 354 2.61 12.51 -20.96
C ILE A 354 1.64 13.40 -20.19
N VAL A 355 2.19 14.33 -19.41
CA VAL A 355 1.44 15.33 -18.65
C VAL A 355 1.87 16.71 -19.15
N SER A 356 0.94 17.62 -19.39
CA SER A 356 1.29 18.98 -19.81
C SER A 356 0.73 20.06 -18.89
N ASN A 357 1.63 20.93 -18.44
CA ASN A 357 1.30 22.22 -17.80
C ASN A 357 1.83 23.40 -18.63
N SER A 358 2.10 23.18 -19.92
CA SER A 358 2.49 24.27 -20.84
C SER A 358 1.24 24.95 -21.38
N SER A 359 1.31 26.26 -21.61
CA SER A 359 0.22 27.03 -22.22
C SER A 359 0.02 26.69 -23.71
N ALA A 360 1.06 26.23 -24.40
CA ALA A 360 1.00 25.83 -25.80
C ALA A 360 0.87 24.31 -25.92
N ASP A 361 0.11 23.88 -26.93
CA ASP A 361 -0.06 22.46 -27.26
C ASP A 361 1.27 21.83 -27.71
N THR A 362 1.37 20.51 -27.52
CA THR A 362 2.47 19.68 -28.04
C THR A 362 1.88 18.58 -28.91
N TYR A 363 2.35 18.46 -30.15
CA TYR A 363 1.93 17.38 -31.04
C TYR A 363 2.70 16.09 -30.75
N ILE A 364 1.99 14.98 -30.61
CA ILE A 364 2.55 13.65 -30.31
C ILE A 364 2.38 12.77 -31.53
N ASN A 365 3.49 12.18 -32.00
CA ASN A 365 3.54 11.36 -33.21
C ASN A 365 4.17 9.99 -32.96
N ALA A 366 3.87 8.99 -33.79
CA ALA A 366 4.57 7.72 -33.81
C ALA A 366 4.78 7.17 -35.23
N ALA A 367 5.68 6.21 -35.38
CA ALA A 367 6.08 5.65 -36.68
C ALA A 367 4.94 4.96 -37.45
N ASN A 368 3.89 4.49 -36.76
CA ASN A 368 2.70 3.88 -37.36
C ASN A 368 1.66 4.90 -37.85
N GLY A 369 2.00 6.20 -37.88
CA GLY A 369 1.11 7.26 -38.36
C GLY A 369 0.17 7.83 -37.29
N LEU A 370 0.24 7.37 -36.03
CA LEU A 370 -0.43 8.03 -34.92
C LEU A 370 0.03 9.51 -34.87
N SER A 371 -0.94 10.43 -34.90
CA SER A 371 -0.71 11.87 -34.76
C SER A 371 -1.84 12.48 -33.95
N THR A 372 -1.49 13.17 -32.86
CA THR A 372 -2.45 13.77 -31.93
C THR A 372 -1.78 14.96 -31.21
N ALA A 373 -2.49 15.64 -30.32
CA ALA A 373 -1.95 16.71 -29.50
C ALA A 373 -2.26 16.49 -28.03
N ILE A 374 -1.47 17.10 -27.15
CA ILE A 374 -1.74 17.24 -25.72
C ILE A 374 -1.82 18.73 -25.36
N LYS A 375 -2.85 19.10 -24.60
CA LYS A 375 -3.16 20.48 -24.18
C LYS A 375 -2.72 20.75 -22.74
N ASN A 376 -2.77 22.01 -22.33
CA ASN A 376 -2.55 22.41 -20.93
C ASN A 376 -3.51 21.69 -19.96
N GLY A 377 -2.99 21.16 -18.85
CA GLY A 377 -3.70 20.42 -17.82
C GLY A 377 -4.01 18.96 -18.18
N GLU A 378 -3.65 18.50 -19.38
CA GLU A 378 -4.02 17.17 -19.86
C GLU A 378 -3.02 16.09 -19.43
N ASN A 379 -3.55 14.89 -19.19
CA ASN A 379 -2.77 13.65 -19.00
C ASN A 379 -3.14 12.68 -20.12
N ARG A 380 -2.13 12.15 -20.83
CA ARG A 380 -2.32 11.22 -21.94
C ARG A 380 -1.42 10.02 -21.80
N ARG A 381 -2.01 8.83 -21.90
CA ARG A 381 -1.29 7.55 -21.88
C ARG A 381 -1.39 6.87 -23.23
N PHE A 382 -0.27 6.30 -23.64
CA PHE A 382 -0.11 5.49 -24.84
C PHE A 382 0.47 4.13 -24.44
N ILE A 383 0.06 3.09 -25.17
CA ILE A 383 0.54 1.72 -24.98
C ILE A 383 1.09 1.18 -26.30
N TYR A 384 2.20 0.46 -26.24
CA TYR A 384 2.79 -0.17 -27.41
C TYR A 384 2.15 -1.54 -27.69
N THR A 385 1.84 -1.79 -28.96
CA THR A 385 1.21 -3.03 -29.46
C THR A 385 2.05 -3.63 -30.58
N ALA A 386 1.65 -4.80 -31.10
CA ALA A 386 2.33 -5.39 -32.26
C ALA A 386 2.27 -4.50 -33.51
N GLN A 387 1.31 -3.58 -33.60
CA GLN A 387 1.14 -2.61 -34.69
C GLN A 387 1.71 -1.21 -34.36
N GLY A 388 2.48 -1.09 -33.27
CA GLY A 388 3.04 0.17 -32.80
C GLY A 388 2.23 0.85 -31.69
N TRP A 389 2.50 2.13 -31.46
CA TRP A 389 1.87 2.92 -30.39
C TRP A 389 0.38 3.15 -30.64
N THR A 390 -0.42 2.98 -29.59
CA THR A 390 -1.88 3.19 -29.58
C THR A 390 -2.27 4.06 -28.40
N VAL A 391 -3.36 4.83 -28.54
CA VAL A 391 -3.97 5.61 -27.45
C VAL A 391 -4.49 4.66 -26.38
N ASP A 392 -4.14 4.91 -25.11
CA ASP A 392 -4.57 4.10 -23.96
C ASP A 392 -5.32 4.93 -22.89
N SER A 393 -5.69 6.16 -23.21
CA SER A 393 -6.54 6.99 -22.35
C SER A 393 -7.30 8.05 -23.13
N TYR A 394 -8.53 8.33 -22.69
CA TYR A 394 -9.35 9.43 -23.15
C TYR A 394 -9.44 10.53 -22.08
N THR A 395 -9.38 11.78 -22.49
CA THR A 395 -9.46 12.94 -21.58
C THR A 395 -10.92 13.29 -21.39
N ILE A 396 -11.40 13.28 -20.14
CA ILE A 396 -12.74 13.76 -19.78
C ILE A 396 -12.56 15.15 -19.17
N ASP A 397 -12.99 16.18 -19.90
CA ASP A 397 -12.89 17.56 -19.47
C ASP A 397 -13.98 17.90 -18.43
N MET A 398 -13.57 18.44 -17.28
CA MET A 398 -14.44 18.68 -16.13
C MET A 398 -14.54 20.18 -15.82
N LEU A 399 -15.78 20.67 -15.65
CA LEU A 399 -16.06 21.95 -15.01
C LEU A 399 -16.20 21.74 -13.51
N LEU A 400 -15.34 22.41 -12.73
CA LEU A 400 -15.41 22.38 -11.27
C LEU A 400 -16.23 23.56 -10.76
N VAL A 401 -17.22 23.30 -9.91
CA VAL A 401 -18.12 24.31 -9.34
C VAL A 401 -18.03 24.26 -7.82
N SER A 402 -17.69 25.36 -7.15
CA SER A 402 -17.66 25.45 -5.68
C SER A 402 -18.71 26.43 -5.17
N SER A 403 -19.47 26.02 -4.15
CA SER A 403 -20.40 26.90 -3.45
C SER A 403 -19.66 28.06 -2.76
N PRO A 404 -20.18 29.29 -2.81
CA PRO A 404 -19.70 30.41 -1.99
C PRO A 404 -19.66 30.10 -0.49
N GLU A 405 -20.53 29.21 0.02
CA GLU A 405 -20.51 28.79 1.43
C GLU A 405 -19.23 28.01 1.75
N VAL A 406 -18.85 27.08 0.88
CA VAL A 406 -17.60 26.33 1.00
C VAL A 406 -16.40 27.26 0.98
N ASN A 407 -16.38 28.23 0.06
CA ASN A 407 -15.31 29.21 -0.02
C ASN A 407 -15.24 30.10 1.23
N SER A 408 -16.38 30.40 1.84
CA SER A 408 -16.45 31.18 3.08
C SER A 408 -15.93 30.40 4.29
N ILE A 409 -16.10 29.08 4.31
CA ILE A 409 -15.65 28.19 5.39
C ILE A 409 -14.16 27.84 5.25
N LEU A 410 -13.71 27.48 4.04
CA LEU A 410 -12.37 26.98 3.78
C LEU A 410 -11.38 28.07 3.32
N GLY A 411 -11.89 29.13 2.70
CA GLY A 411 -11.12 30.06 1.88
C GLY A 411 -11.10 29.66 0.39
N GLU A 412 -11.10 30.64 -0.49
CA GLU A 412 -11.19 30.44 -1.96
C GLU A 412 -10.08 29.54 -2.52
N SER A 413 -8.83 29.78 -2.12
CA SER A 413 -7.69 28.97 -2.54
C SER A 413 -7.79 27.51 -2.05
N ALA A 414 -8.22 27.31 -0.80
CA ALA A 414 -8.37 25.99 -0.22
C ALA A 414 -9.53 25.20 -0.85
N ALA A 415 -10.64 25.87 -1.18
CA ALA A 415 -11.77 25.25 -1.88
C ALA A 415 -11.36 24.73 -3.26
N LYS A 416 -10.57 25.51 -4.01
CA LYS A 416 -10.00 25.09 -5.29
C LYS A 416 -9.01 23.93 -5.11
N LEU A 417 -8.06 24.05 -4.19
CA LEU A 417 -7.05 23.02 -3.92
C LEU A 417 -7.70 21.67 -3.58
N ARG A 418 -8.77 21.68 -2.77
CA ARG A 418 -9.50 20.46 -2.39
C ARG A 418 -10.05 19.69 -3.59
N MET A 419 -10.61 20.37 -4.59
CA MET A 419 -11.10 19.70 -5.80
C MET A 419 -9.97 19.24 -6.73
N ILE A 420 -8.86 20.00 -6.83
CA ILE A 420 -7.67 19.59 -7.58
C ILE A 420 -7.07 18.29 -7.01
N GLU A 421 -6.99 18.15 -5.69
CA GLU A 421 -6.55 16.89 -5.07
C GLU A 421 -7.52 15.73 -5.34
N GLY A 422 -8.83 16.01 -5.47
CA GLY A 422 -9.82 15.04 -5.94
C GLY A 422 -9.55 14.55 -7.37
N VAL A 423 -9.24 15.47 -8.28
CA VAL A 423 -8.87 15.17 -9.68
C VAL A 423 -7.59 14.32 -9.71
N ASN A 424 -6.55 14.75 -8.99
CA ASN A 424 -5.27 14.06 -8.93
C ASN A 424 -5.41 12.62 -8.40
N LEU A 425 -6.18 12.42 -7.32
CA LEU A 425 -6.41 11.10 -6.76
C LEU A 425 -7.24 10.21 -7.70
N THR A 426 -8.20 10.79 -8.44
CA THR A 426 -8.99 10.06 -9.44
C THR A 426 -8.10 9.59 -10.59
N ASN A 427 -7.22 10.46 -11.09
CA ASN A 427 -6.25 10.16 -12.14
C ASN A 427 -5.23 9.09 -11.71
N LEU A 428 -4.71 9.18 -10.48
CA LEU A 428 -3.84 8.15 -9.91
C LEU A 428 -4.56 6.79 -9.82
N THR A 429 -5.81 6.79 -9.35
CA THR A 429 -6.64 5.58 -9.24
C THR A 429 -6.89 4.96 -10.61
N ALA A 430 -7.18 5.78 -11.63
CA ALA A 430 -7.37 5.33 -13.01
C ALA A 430 -6.08 4.75 -13.62
N GLU A 431 -4.95 5.44 -13.46
CA GLU A 431 -3.62 5.01 -13.94
C GLU A 431 -3.21 3.67 -13.33
N ASN A 432 -3.33 3.53 -12.00
CA ASN A 432 -3.04 2.29 -11.27
C ASN A 432 -3.92 1.11 -11.73
N SER A 433 -5.13 1.40 -12.21
CA SER A 433 -6.12 0.37 -12.58
C SER A 433 -6.09 -0.01 -14.05
N ASN A 434 -5.23 0.62 -14.86
CA ASN A 434 -5.30 0.54 -16.33
C ASN A 434 -6.65 1.03 -16.90
N ALA A 435 -7.34 1.91 -16.18
CA ALA A 435 -8.55 2.54 -16.69
C ALA A 435 -8.18 3.60 -17.73
N ARG A 436 -8.85 3.57 -18.88
CA ARG A 436 -8.51 4.37 -20.07
C ARG A 436 -9.11 5.76 -20.02
N PHE A 437 -9.02 6.43 -18.89
CA PHE A 437 -9.42 7.84 -18.78
C PHE A 437 -8.48 8.63 -17.87
N TYR A 438 -8.44 9.94 -18.11
CA TYR A 438 -8.00 10.93 -17.14
C TYR A 438 -9.03 12.04 -17.08
N LEU A 439 -9.22 12.61 -15.89
CA LEU A 439 -9.92 13.86 -15.71
C LEU A 439 -8.97 15.03 -15.94
N ARG A 440 -9.47 16.08 -16.58
CA ARG A 440 -8.78 17.36 -16.75
C ARG A 440 -9.75 18.46 -16.36
N ASP A 441 -9.39 19.31 -15.40
CA ASP A 441 -10.17 20.50 -15.12
C ASP A 441 -9.94 21.56 -16.21
N VAL A 442 -11.03 22.06 -16.80
CA VAL A 442 -10.99 23.09 -17.87
C VAL A 442 -11.63 24.40 -17.46
N GLY A 443 -12.28 24.43 -16.29
CA GLY A 443 -12.89 25.62 -15.72
C GLY A 443 -13.13 25.45 -14.22
N TYR A 444 -13.12 26.59 -13.52
CA TYR A 444 -13.48 26.69 -12.11
C TYR A 444 -14.47 27.84 -11.93
N LEU A 445 -15.63 27.54 -11.36
CA LEU A 445 -16.72 28.48 -11.15
C LEU A 445 -17.10 28.52 -9.67
N THR A 446 -17.14 29.71 -9.07
CA THR A 446 -17.75 29.91 -7.76
C THR A 446 -19.24 30.21 -7.95
N TYR A 447 -20.11 29.27 -7.57
CA TYR A 447 -21.56 29.39 -7.76
C TYR A 447 -22.34 28.46 -6.82
N LYS A 448 -23.47 28.94 -6.30
CA LYS A 448 -24.41 28.17 -5.47
C LYS A 448 -25.53 27.64 -6.36
N ILE A 449 -25.63 26.32 -6.48
CA ILE A 449 -26.79 25.71 -7.15
C ILE A 449 -28.04 25.96 -6.28
N PRO A 450 -29.16 26.45 -6.84
CA PRO A 450 -30.41 26.67 -6.09
C PRO A 450 -31.01 25.34 -5.62
N ALA A 451 -30.69 24.94 -4.40
CA ALA A 451 -31.09 23.70 -3.78
C ALA A 451 -30.93 23.78 -2.26
N THR A 452 -31.80 23.07 -1.55
CA THR A 452 -31.79 22.93 -0.09
C THR A 452 -30.96 21.73 0.39
N THR A 453 -30.78 20.73 -0.48
CA THR A 453 -29.99 19.53 -0.20
C THR A 453 -29.03 19.23 -1.35
N LEU A 454 -27.97 18.46 -1.08
CA LEU A 454 -27.01 18.05 -2.11
C LEU A 454 -27.65 17.17 -3.20
N LYS A 455 -28.62 16.33 -2.82
CA LYS A 455 -29.40 15.49 -3.74
C LYS A 455 -30.32 16.30 -4.65
N GLU A 456 -30.86 17.42 -4.15
CA GLU A 456 -31.59 18.35 -5.01
C GLU A 456 -30.63 19.08 -5.96
N ALA A 457 -29.45 19.47 -5.48
CA ALA A 457 -28.43 20.15 -6.30
C ALA A 457 -27.97 19.30 -7.51
N ILE A 458 -27.84 17.97 -7.37
CA ILE A 458 -27.50 17.09 -8.49
C ILE A 458 -28.60 17.00 -9.55
N SER A 459 -29.85 17.30 -9.16
CA SER A 459 -31.00 17.28 -10.06
C SER A 459 -31.13 18.61 -10.80
N THR A 460 -31.08 19.73 -10.07
CA THR A 460 -31.25 21.09 -10.62
C THR A 460 -30.01 21.58 -11.37
N GLY A 461 -28.80 21.17 -10.96
CA GLY A 461 -27.55 21.57 -11.61
C GLY A 461 -27.41 21.12 -13.08
N ARG A 462 -28.20 20.15 -13.53
CA ARG A 462 -28.27 19.71 -14.93
C ARG A 462 -28.94 20.73 -15.85
N ASP A 463 -29.84 21.53 -15.29
CA ASP A 463 -30.62 22.55 -16.02
C ASP A 463 -30.23 23.99 -15.63
N ASP A 464 -29.43 24.17 -14.57
CA ASP A 464 -28.95 25.48 -14.14
C ASP A 464 -28.20 26.18 -15.28
N THR A 465 -28.76 27.30 -15.73
CA THR A 465 -28.26 28.01 -16.91
C THR A 465 -26.84 28.55 -16.71
N THR A 466 -26.46 28.93 -15.50
CA THR A 466 -25.12 29.47 -15.22
C THR A 466 -24.08 28.38 -15.42
N VAL A 467 -24.30 27.23 -14.80
CA VAL A 467 -23.40 26.08 -14.87
C VAL A 467 -23.35 25.51 -16.28
N GLN A 468 -24.51 25.30 -16.93
CA GLN A 468 -24.56 24.70 -18.26
C GLN A 468 -24.02 25.63 -19.37
N ASN A 469 -24.20 26.95 -19.26
CA ASN A 469 -23.59 27.88 -20.19
C ASN A 469 -22.07 27.89 -20.07
N GLU A 470 -21.54 27.89 -18.84
CA GLU A 470 -20.09 27.80 -18.63
C GLU A 470 -19.53 26.47 -19.13
N ARG A 471 -20.22 25.35 -18.84
CA ARG A 471 -19.86 24.01 -19.34
C ARG A 471 -19.70 24.01 -20.87
N LYS A 472 -20.68 24.57 -21.60
CA LYS A 472 -20.62 24.68 -23.07
C LYS A 472 -19.52 25.63 -23.54
N ARG A 473 -19.31 26.75 -22.85
CA ARG A 473 -18.30 27.74 -23.20
C ARG A 473 -16.88 27.17 -23.13
N VAL A 474 -16.59 26.34 -22.12
CA VAL A 474 -15.28 25.70 -21.94
C VAL A 474 -15.19 24.30 -22.54
N LEU A 475 -16.27 23.81 -23.16
CA LEU A 475 -16.40 22.45 -23.70
C LEU A 475 -16.14 21.34 -22.66
N ALA A 476 -16.64 21.51 -21.44
CA ALA A 476 -16.51 20.48 -20.40
C ALA A 476 -17.46 19.29 -20.64
N ASP A 477 -16.91 18.10 -20.81
CA ASP A 477 -17.66 16.83 -20.91
C ASP A 477 -18.54 16.57 -19.68
N GLY A 478 -18.08 16.98 -18.50
CA GLY A 478 -18.80 16.79 -17.24
C GLY A 478 -18.69 17.95 -16.27
N VAL A 479 -19.52 17.91 -15.23
CA VAL A 479 -19.56 18.90 -14.15
C VAL A 479 -19.31 18.21 -12.81
N TYR A 480 -18.57 18.86 -11.93
CA TYR A 480 -18.43 18.40 -10.55
C TYR A 480 -18.68 19.55 -9.55
N TYR A 481 -19.60 19.34 -8.61
CA TYR A 481 -20.01 20.34 -7.62
C TYR A 481 -19.51 20.03 -6.21
N GLN A 482 -18.90 21.02 -5.57
CA GLN A 482 -18.54 21.00 -4.15
C GLN A 482 -19.46 21.93 -3.36
N GLY A 483 -20.32 21.33 -2.56
CA GLY A 483 -21.36 22.02 -1.79
C GLY A 483 -21.13 22.03 -0.29
N ASN A 484 -22.02 22.72 0.43
CA ASN A 484 -22.15 22.68 1.89
C ASN A 484 -23.60 22.39 2.32
N GLU A 485 -24.49 22.18 1.35
CA GLU A 485 -25.84 21.72 1.55
C GLU A 485 -25.83 20.34 2.20
N PRO A 486 -26.71 20.07 3.17
CA PRO A 486 -26.79 18.75 3.78
C PRO A 486 -27.19 17.69 2.75
N GLY A 487 -26.62 16.51 2.89
CA GLY A 487 -27.04 15.32 2.14
C GLY A 487 -28.40 14.78 2.59
N ASP A 488 -29.17 14.21 1.67
CA ASP A 488 -30.42 13.46 1.93
C ASP A 488 -30.18 11.95 1.81
N GLY A 489 -29.38 11.41 2.74
CA GLY A 489 -28.99 9.99 2.76
C GLY A 489 -27.53 9.70 2.37
N GLY A 490 -26.69 10.73 2.19
CA GLY A 490 -25.25 10.58 1.90
C GLY A 490 -24.58 11.92 1.61
N CYS A 491 -23.27 12.02 1.86
CA CYS A 491 -22.48 13.24 1.63
C CYS A 491 -22.00 13.42 0.17
N GLY A 492 -22.31 12.47 -0.71
CA GLY A 492 -21.96 12.47 -2.14
C GLY A 492 -23.13 11.94 -2.99
N TRP A 493 -23.28 12.51 -4.19
CA TRP A 493 -24.33 12.16 -5.15
C TRP A 493 -23.82 12.23 -6.58
N ALA A 494 -24.15 11.23 -7.38
CA ALA A 494 -23.85 11.19 -8.80
C ALA A 494 -24.88 10.31 -9.53
N TRP A 495 -25.13 10.63 -10.80
CA TRP A 495 -26.01 9.81 -11.64
C TRP A 495 -25.24 8.61 -12.17
N ILE A 496 -25.79 7.42 -11.98
CA ILE A 496 -25.13 6.20 -12.47
C ILE A 496 -25.29 6.09 -13.99
N ASN A 497 -24.18 5.77 -14.69
CA ASN A 497 -24.15 5.59 -16.15
C ASN A 497 -24.69 6.81 -16.90
N ALA A 498 -24.11 7.96 -16.59
CA ALA A 498 -24.64 9.26 -16.97
C ALA A 498 -24.53 9.51 -18.49
N SER A 499 -25.64 9.95 -19.09
CA SER A 499 -25.64 10.60 -20.40
C SER A 499 -25.03 12.01 -20.31
N ALA A 500 -24.84 12.69 -21.45
CA ALA A 500 -24.35 14.07 -21.47
C ALA A 500 -25.19 15.01 -20.58
N TYR A 501 -26.52 14.84 -20.53
CA TYR A 501 -27.41 15.60 -19.66
C TYR A 501 -27.20 15.28 -18.16
N ASN A 502 -26.92 14.03 -17.83
CA ASN A 502 -26.76 13.57 -16.45
C ASN A 502 -25.31 13.59 -15.94
N MET A 503 -24.35 14.09 -16.72
CA MET A 503 -22.92 14.03 -16.41
C MET A 503 -22.52 15.09 -15.37
N ILE A 504 -23.01 14.89 -14.14
CA ILE A 504 -22.75 15.73 -12.97
C ILE A 504 -22.54 14.85 -11.74
N GLY A 505 -21.51 15.15 -10.95
CA GLY A 505 -21.27 14.56 -9.63
C GLY A 505 -21.14 15.65 -8.57
N ALA A 506 -21.40 15.32 -7.30
CA ALA A 506 -21.28 16.27 -6.21
C ALA A 506 -20.88 15.63 -4.87
N ASN A 507 -20.17 16.38 -4.03
CA ASN A 507 -19.96 16.03 -2.62
C ASN A 507 -20.01 17.28 -1.72
N ASP A 508 -20.35 17.08 -0.44
CA ASP A 508 -20.24 18.11 0.59
C ASP A 508 -18.83 18.18 1.21
N ILE A 509 -18.63 19.17 2.09
CA ILE A 509 -17.43 19.29 2.93
C ILE A 509 -17.63 18.83 4.38
N ALA A 510 -18.86 18.48 4.77
CA ALA A 510 -19.21 18.15 6.15
C ALA A 510 -18.92 16.68 6.49
N GLY A 511 -19.30 15.76 5.60
CA GLY A 511 -19.11 14.31 5.77
C GLY A 511 -18.15 13.68 4.77
N CYS A 512 -17.93 14.32 3.63
CA CYS A 512 -17.08 13.80 2.56
C CYS A 512 -15.70 14.45 2.54
N SER A 513 -14.69 13.71 2.08
CA SER A 513 -13.33 14.21 1.78
C SER A 513 -13.13 14.35 0.27
N PHE A 514 -11.96 14.84 -0.17
CA PHE A 514 -11.63 14.92 -1.61
C PHE A 514 -11.60 13.54 -2.29
N ALA A 515 -11.48 12.44 -1.52
CA ALA A 515 -11.53 11.08 -2.04
C ALA A 515 -12.92 10.63 -2.51
N ALA A 516 -13.97 11.43 -2.27
CA ALA A 516 -15.31 11.19 -2.81
C ALA A 516 -15.36 11.35 -4.33
N MET A 517 -14.54 12.23 -4.94
CA MET A 517 -14.61 12.51 -6.37
C MET A 517 -14.44 11.27 -7.24
N ARG A 518 -13.45 10.41 -6.97
CA ARG A 518 -13.27 9.16 -7.72
C ARG A 518 -14.42 8.17 -7.55
N HIS A 519 -15.18 8.27 -6.46
CA HIS A 519 -16.36 7.44 -6.22
C HIS A 519 -17.56 7.95 -7.03
N GLU A 520 -17.85 9.24 -6.92
CA GLU A 520 -18.96 9.88 -7.66
C GLU A 520 -18.72 9.85 -9.18
N VAL A 521 -17.48 10.09 -9.63
CA VAL A 521 -17.10 9.91 -11.03
C VAL A 521 -17.21 8.45 -11.45
N GLY A 522 -16.93 7.50 -10.55
CA GLY A 522 -17.18 6.09 -10.78
C GLY A 522 -18.66 5.81 -11.09
N HIS A 523 -19.59 6.41 -10.34
CA HIS A 523 -21.02 6.33 -10.66
C HIS A 523 -21.32 6.89 -12.05
N ASN A 524 -20.84 8.09 -12.37
CA ASN A 524 -21.01 8.70 -13.69
C ASN A 524 -20.52 7.79 -14.84
N LEU A 525 -19.40 7.09 -14.63
CA LEU A 525 -18.82 6.11 -15.57
C LEU A 525 -19.62 4.80 -15.67
N GLY A 526 -20.68 4.62 -14.88
CA GLY A 526 -21.56 3.46 -14.93
C GLY A 526 -21.31 2.42 -13.85
N LEU A 527 -20.62 2.78 -12.77
CA LEU A 527 -20.30 1.84 -11.69
C LEU A 527 -21.32 1.85 -10.56
N TYR A 528 -21.41 0.70 -9.90
CA TYR A 528 -22.25 0.44 -8.74
C TYR A 528 -21.41 0.09 -7.53
N HIS A 529 -22.00 0.13 -6.34
CA HIS A 529 -21.36 -0.36 -5.13
C HIS A 529 -21.11 -1.88 -5.16
N ASN A 530 -20.30 -2.38 -4.23
CA ASN A 530 -20.11 -3.82 -4.01
C ASN A 530 -21.44 -4.52 -3.70
N GLY A 531 -21.55 -5.80 -4.09
CA GLY A 531 -22.76 -6.60 -3.90
C GLY A 531 -23.85 -6.38 -4.95
N SER A 532 -23.67 -5.41 -5.86
CA SER A 532 -24.51 -5.26 -7.06
C SER A 532 -24.38 -6.47 -7.99
N THR A 533 -25.45 -6.79 -8.72
CA THR A 533 -25.45 -7.84 -9.76
C THR A 533 -24.76 -7.40 -11.05
N ASN A 534 -24.42 -6.12 -11.18
CA ASN A 534 -23.75 -5.57 -12.36
C ASN A 534 -22.25 -5.87 -12.32
N ILE A 535 -21.68 -6.21 -13.48
CA ILE A 535 -20.23 -6.44 -13.61
C ILE A 535 -19.39 -5.22 -13.20
N GLY A 536 -19.86 -4.01 -13.52
CA GLY A 536 -19.25 -2.75 -13.12
C GLY A 536 -19.54 -2.41 -11.65
N SER A 537 -19.03 -3.20 -10.72
CA SER A 537 -19.26 -3.04 -9.28
C SER A 537 -17.97 -3.00 -8.48
N GLY A 538 -18.05 -2.42 -7.27
CA GLY A 538 -16.94 -2.37 -6.32
C GLY A 538 -16.50 -3.73 -5.79
N PHE A 539 -15.22 -3.85 -5.45
CA PHE A 539 -14.67 -4.99 -4.73
C PHE A 539 -14.45 -4.61 -3.27
N ALA A 540 -15.13 -5.30 -2.36
CA ALA A 540 -15.03 -5.11 -0.92
C ALA A 540 -14.22 -6.26 -0.30
N HIS A 541 -13.18 -5.93 0.47
CA HIS A 541 -12.35 -6.92 1.15
C HIS A 541 -11.66 -6.29 2.38
N PRO A 542 -11.54 -7.02 3.53
CA PRO A 542 -10.92 -6.50 4.76
C PRO A 542 -9.49 -5.99 4.60
N LEU A 543 -8.74 -6.51 3.61
CA LEU A 543 -7.35 -6.15 3.34
C LEU A 543 -7.19 -5.01 2.31
N GLY A 544 -8.30 -4.43 1.85
CA GLY A 544 -8.30 -3.34 0.87
C GLY A 544 -9.47 -3.47 -0.10
N SER A 545 -10.22 -2.38 -0.24
CA SER A 545 -11.46 -2.29 -1.00
C SER A 545 -11.38 -1.16 -2.03
N THR A 546 -11.79 -1.45 -3.27
CA THR A 546 -11.66 -0.54 -4.41
C THR A 546 -12.59 0.67 -4.29
N ALA A 547 -12.43 1.66 -5.17
CA ALA A 547 -13.13 2.95 -5.12
C ALA A 547 -14.66 2.81 -4.90
N MET A 548 -15.29 1.82 -5.53
CA MET A 548 -16.75 1.58 -5.41
C MET A 548 -17.12 0.53 -4.36
N GLY A 549 -16.16 -0.09 -3.67
CA GLY A 549 -16.38 -1.19 -2.72
C GLY A 549 -15.96 -0.91 -1.30
N GLY A 550 -15.63 0.34 -0.95
CA GLY A 550 -15.08 0.72 0.36
C GLY A 550 -13.93 1.72 0.30
N ASN A 551 -13.51 2.13 -0.90
CA ASN A 551 -12.74 3.33 -1.21
C ASN A 551 -11.44 3.58 -0.39
N ASN A 552 -10.74 2.53 0.02
CA ASN A 552 -9.55 2.65 0.89
C ASN A 552 -8.23 2.21 0.24
N ILE A 553 -8.28 1.73 -1.01
CA ILE A 553 -7.11 1.52 -1.87
C ILE A 553 -7.30 2.24 -3.20
N ASN A 554 -6.19 2.66 -3.82
CA ASN A 554 -6.17 3.49 -5.02
C ASN A 554 -6.34 2.69 -6.31
N PHE A 555 -7.41 1.88 -6.37
CA PHE A 555 -7.78 1.05 -7.52
C PHE A 555 -9.29 1.05 -7.76
N TYR A 556 -9.69 0.91 -9.02
CA TYR A 556 -10.98 0.35 -9.44
C TYR A 556 -10.86 -1.18 -9.50
N SER A 557 -11.99 -1.89 -9.39
CA SER A 557 -11.98 -3.36 -9.43
C SER A 557 -11.68 -3.90 -10.82
N SER A 558 -10.90 -4.98 -10.86
CA SER A 558 -10.62 -5.76 -12.07
C SER A 558 -9.99 -7.11 -11.68
N PRO A 559 -10.33 -8.21 -12.37
CA PRO A 559 -9.72 -9.53 -12.12
C PRO A 559 -8.22 -9.60 -12.48
N TYR A 560 -7.68 -8.57 -13.14
CA TYR A 560 -6.28 -8.48 -13.54
C TYR A 560 -5.43 -7.64 -12.57
N LEU A 561 -6.05 -7.07 -11.55
CA LEU A 561 -5.39 -6.26 -10.52
C LEU A 561 -5.27 -7.04 -9.22
N TYR A 562 -4.21 -6.76 -8.47
CA TYR A 562 -3.91 -7.44 -7.22
C TYR A 562 -3.55 -6.42 -6.15
N ASN A 563 -3.94 -6.69 -4.91
CA ASN A 563 -3.54 -5.89 -3.76
C ASN A 563 -2.00 -5.88 -3.67
N PRO A 564 -1.33 -4.72 -3.69
CA PRO A 564 0.13 -4.66 -3.75
C PRO A 564 0.82 -5.38 -2.57
N LYS A 565 0.26 -5.26 -1.36
CA LYS A 565 0.84 -5.86 -0.15
C LYS A 565 0.45 -7.33 0.00
N TYR A 566 -0.82 -7.67 -0.19
CA TYR A 566 -1.34 -8.99 0.20
C TYR A 566 -1.58 -9.95 -0.96
N GLY A 567 -1.59 -9.50 -2.23
CA GLY A 567 -1.78 -10.37 -3.40
C GLY A 567 -3.21 -10.86 -3.65
N VAL A 568 -4.20 -10.32 -2.91
CA VAL A 568 -5.64 -10.57 -3.15
C VAL A 568 -6.02 -9.99 -4.51
N ARG A 569 -6.66 -10.78 -5.38
CA ARG A 569 -7.19 -10.31 -6.67
C ARG A 569 -8.33 -9.31 -6.41
N LEU A 570 -8.27 -8.13 -7.03
CA LEU A 570 -9.20 -7.01 -6.79
C LEU A 570 -10.43 -7.06 -7.69
N GLY A 571 -10.96 -8.25 -7.95
CA GLY A 571 -12.08 -8.47 -8.85
C GLY A 571 -12.28 -9.94 -9.18
N GLU A 572 -13.31 -10.22 -9.97
CA GLU A 572 -13.69 -11.56 -10.40
C GLU A 572 -14.15 -11.52 -11.86
N GLU A 573 -13.62 -12.42 -12.68
CA GLU A 573 -13.88 -12.48 -14.11
C GLU A 573 -15.38 -12.72 -14.37
N GLY A 574 -16.01 -11.83 -15.14
CA GLY A 574 -17.44 -11.90 -15.44
C GLY A 574 -18.38 -11.44 -14.31
N LYS A 575 -17.87 -11.04 -13.13
CA LYS A 575 -18.72 -10.61 -11.99
C LYS A 575 -18.36 -9.26 -11.39
N ILE A 576 -17.07 -8.98 -11.19
CA ILE A 576 -16.59 -7.75 -10.54
C ILE A 576 -15.41 -7.20 -11.36
N ASP A 577 -15.71 -6.31 -12.30
CA ASP A 577 -14.75 -5.66 -13.19
C ASP A 577 -15.21 -4.24 -13.57
N ALA A 578 -14.98 -3.28 -12.67
CA ALA A 578 -15.24 -1.87 -12.93
C ALA A 578 -14.42 -1.34 -14.11
N VAL A 579 -13.16 -1.75 -14.25
CA VAL A 579 -12.27 -1.25 -15.31
C VAL A 579 -12.82 -1.58 -16.70
N SER A 580 -13.42 -2.77 -16.88
CA SER A 580 -14.07 -3.13 -18.14
C SER A 580 -15.17 -2.13 -18.53
N VAL A 581 -16.05 -1.75 -17.60
CA VAL A 581 -17.16 -0.82 -17.84
C VAL A 581 -16.67 0.61 -18.05
N ILE A 582 -15.69 1.05 -17.25
CA ILE A 582 -15.04 2.36 -17.44
C ILE A 582 -14.49 2.47 -18.86
N ASN A 583 -13.77 1.44 -19.32
CA ASN A 583 -13.11 1.47 -20.63
C ASN A 583 -14.10 1.48 -21.80
N LEU A 584 -15.31 0.95 -21.61
CA LEU A 584 -16.40 1.03 -22.60
C LEU A 584 -17.01 2.44 -22.68
N ASN A 585 -17.05 3.17 -21.56
CA ASN A 585 -17.74 4.45 -21.47
C ASN A 585 -16.81 5.67 -21.59
N ALA A 586 -15.51 5.52 -21.29
CA ALA A 586 -14.56 6.63 -21.24
C ALA A 586 -14.53 7.47 -22.52
N GLN A 587 -14.38 6.82 -23.69
CA GLN A 587 -14.35 7.52 -24.98
C GLN A 587 -15.69 8.18 -25.31
N LYS A 588 -16.80 7.51 -25.01
CA LYS A 588 -18.14 8.05 -25.26
C LYS A 588 -18.34 9.34 -24.47
N ILE A 589 -17.89 9.37 -23.22
CA ILE A 589 -18.04 10.52 -22.31
C ILE A 589 -17.11 11.66 -22.72
N SER A 590 -15.87 11.37 -23.15
CA SER A 590 -14.91 12.38 -23.63
C SER A 590 -15.31 13.07 -24.95
N LEU A 591 -16.48 12.76 -25.49
CA LEU A 591 -17.00 13.29 -26.74
C LEU A 591 -18.39 13.92 -26.52
N TYR A 592 -18.69 14.32 -25.27
CA TYR A 592 -19.96 14.95 -24.96
C TYR A 592 -20.00 16.41 -25.40
N ASN A 593 -18.84 17.08 -25.54
CA ASN A 593 -18.73 18.42 -26.14
C ASN A 593 -17.67 18.52 -27.24
#